data_AF-A0A382QCG6-F1
#
_entry.id   AF-A0A382QCG6-F1
#
_cell.length_a   1.000
_cell.length_b   1.000
_cell.length_c   1.000
_cell.angle_alpha   90.00
_cell.angle_beta   90.00
_cell.angle_gamma   90.00
#
_symmetry.space_group_name_H-M   'P 1'
#
loop_
_entity.id
_entity.type
_entity.pdbx_description
1 polymer ?
#
loop_
_entity_poly.entity_id
_entity_poly.type
_entity_poly.pdbx_seq_one_letter_code
_entity_poly.pdbx_strand_id
1 'polypeptide(L)' 'FTPLLHLDTHTKLVQYIKLAVAECGLGSEATRPPRLELKGNERETILEIIRHGIKTRPEIS' A
#
# COMPACT_ATOMS: atom_id res chain seq x y z
N PHE A 1 10.16 7.13 4.93
CA PHE A 1 9.25 6.12 5.53
C PHE A 1 7.91 6.68 6.01
N THR A 2 7.83 7.88 6.59
CA THR A 2 6.58 8.46 7.14
C THR A 2 5.35 8.44 6.20
N PRO A 3 5.45 8.78 4.90
CA PRO A 3 4.28 8.71 4.01
C PRO A 3 3.68 7.31 3.89
N LEU A 4 4.50 6.26 3.93
CA LEU A 4 4.05 4.87 3.93
C LEU A 4 3.31 4.52 5.23
N LEU A 5 3.82 5.00 6.37
CA LEU A 5 3.18 4.77 7.67
C LEU A 5 1.77 5.39 7.71
N HIS A 6 1.61 6.63 7.26
CA HIS A 6 0.32 7.33 7.28
C HIS A 6 -0.81 6.64 6.50
N LEU A 7 -0.53 5.66 5.64
CA LEU A 7 -1.56 4.89 4.96
C LEU A 7 -2.48 4.13 5.94
N ASP A 8 -2.03 3.89 7.18
CA ASP A 8 -2.81 3.26 8.24
C ASP A 8 -3.93 4.14 8.84
N THR A 9 -3.80 5.46 8.71
CA THR A 9 -4.79 6.42 9.23
C THR A 9 -5.95 6.67 8.28
N HIS A 10 -5.87 6.18 7.03
CA HIS A 10 -6.87 6.44 6.01
C HIS A 10 -8.03 5.45 6.07
N THR A 11 -9.23 5.89 5.66
CA THR A 11 -10.44 5.03 5.60
C THR A 11 -10.32 3.84 4.64
N LYS A 12 -9.33 3.89 3.72
CA LYS A 12 -9.02 2.85 2.74
C LYS A 12 -7.84 1.96 3.17
N LEU A 13 -7.52 1.93 4.47
CA LEU A 13 -6.42 1.13 5.02
C LEU A 13 -6.37 -0.30 4.46
N VAL A 14 -7.51 -1.00 4.42
CA VAL A 14 -7.57 -2.39 3.92
C VAL A 14 -7.12 -2.50 2.47
N GLN A 15 -7.53 -1.56 1.61
CA GLN A 15 -7.09 -1.52 0.22
C GLN A 15 -5.58 -1.22 0.11
N TYR A 16 -5.08 -0.26 0.89
CA TYR A 16 -3.67 0.14 0.87
C TYR A 16 -2.74 -0.97 1.36
N ILE A 17 -3.09 -1.65 2.46
CA ILE A 17 -2.28 -2.76 2.97
C ILE A 17 -2.32 -3.97 2.03
N LYS A 18 -3.45 -4.22 1.36
CA LYS A 18 -3.56 -5.28 0.35
C LYS A 18 -2.65 -5.01 -0.85
N LEU A 19 -2.61 -3.76 -1.31
CA LEU A 19 -1.68 -3.32 -2.35
C LEU A 19 -0.22 -3.47 -1.92
N ALA A 20 0.13 -3.06 -0.70
CA ALA A 20 1.49 -3.21 -0.17
C ALA A 20 1.91 -4.69 -0.03
N VAL A 21 1.00 -5.56 0.44
CA VAL A 21 1.23 -7.01 0.53
C VAL A 21 1.44 -7.63 -0.84
N ALA A 22 0.66 -7.21 -1.84
CA ALA A 22 0.82 -7.68 -3.22
C ALA A 22 2.16 -7.22 -3.83
N GLU A 23 2.54 -5.97 -3.65
CA GLU A 23 3.81 -5.41 -4.14
C GLU A 23 5.04 -6.11 -3.52
N CYS A 24 4.92 -6.60 -2.28
CA CYS A 24 5.94 -7.42 -1.62
C CYS A 24 5.92 -8.91 -2.04
N GLY A 25 5.01 -9.33 -2.92
CA GLY A 25 4.86 -10.74 -3.34
C GLY A 25 4.29 -11.65 -2.24
N LEU A 26 3.62 -11.08 -1.23
CA LEU A 26 3.10 -11.82 -0.06
C LEU A 26 1.60 -12.11 -0.15
N GLY A 27 0.94 -11.70 -1.24
CA GLY A 27 -0.50 -11.92 -1.43
C GLY A 27 -1.06 -11.20 -2.65
N SER A 28 -2.37 -10.91 -2.63
CA SER A 28 -3.07 -10.23 -3.72
C SER A 28 -3.77 -8.94 -3.28
N GLU A 29 -4.03 -8.06 -4.25
CA GLU A 29 -4.78 -6.81 -4.07
C GLU A 29 -6.28 -7.04 -3.79
N ALA A 30 -6.75 -8.28 -3.98
CA ALA A 30 -8.15 -8.65 -3.89
C ALA A 30 -8.76 -8.28 -2.54
N THR A 31 -9.85 -7.51 -2.62
CA THR A 31 -10.70 -7.14 -1.50
C THR A 31 -12.09 -7.76 -1.63
N ARG A 32 -12.82 -7.81 -0.53
CA ARG A 32 -14.22 -8.29 -0.53
C ARG A 32 -15.16 -7.09 -0.49
N PRO A 33 -16.27 -7.12 -1.24
CA PRO A 33 -17.33 -6.12 -1.15
C PRO A 33 -17.77 -5.89 0.31
N PRO A 34 -18.11 -4.66 0.71
CA PRO A 34 -18.32 -3.47 -0.14
C PRO A 34 -17.03 -2.76 -0.58
N ARG A 35 -15.86 -3.22 -0.13
CA ARG A 35 -14.57 -2.66 -0.59
C ARG A 35 -14.21 -3.23 -1.96
N LEU A 36 -13.68 -2.37 -2.81
CA LEU A 36 -13.16 -2.72 -4.12
C LEU A 36 -11.66 -2.42 -4.18
N GLU A 37 -10.97 -3.09 -5.09
CA GLU A 37 -9.56 -2.82 -5.40
C GLU A 37 -9.37 -1.36 -5.85
N LEU A 38 -8.19 -0.81 -5.56
CA LEU A 38 -7.81 0.52 -6.02
C LEU A 38 -7.60 0.48 -7.53
N LYS A 39 -7.94 1.59 -8.21
CA LYS A 39 -7.78 1.72 -9.66
C LYS A 39 -7.36 3.12 -10.04
N GLY A 40 -6.81 3.25 -11.24
CA GLY A 40 -6.42 4.55 -11.82
C GLY A 40 -5.40 5.29 -10.95
N ASN A 41 -5.49 6.61 -10.95
CA ASN A 41 -4.50 7.49 -10.34
C ASN A 41 -4.28 7.24 -8.84
N GLU A 42 -5.35 6.89 -8.10
CA GLU A 42 -5.20 6.57 -6.67
C GLU A 42 -4.27 5.36 -6.47
N ARG A 43 -4.44 4.30 -7.27
CA ARG A 43 -3.58 3.11 -7.20
C ARG A 43 -2.12 3.47 -7.47
N GLU A 44 -1.87 4.26 -8.51
CA GLU A 44 -0.50 4.64 -8.89
C GLU A 44 0.17 5.50 -7.82
N THR A 45 -0.53 6.49 -7.26
CA THR A 45 -0.02 7.32 -6.15
C THR A 45 0.35 6.48 -4.93
N ILE A 46 -0.49 5.50 -4.56
CA ILE A 46 -0.21 4.64 -3.41
C ILE A 46 0.96 3.68 -3.72
N LEU A 47 1.07 3.16 -4.95
CA LEU A 47 2.21 2.37 -5.37
C LEU A 47 3.52 3.15 -5.30
N GLU A 48 3.54 4.42 -5.70
CA GLU A 48 4.72 5.27 -5.58
C GLU A 48 5.17 5.41 -4.11
N ILE A 49 4.23 5.65 -3.20
CA ILE A 49 4.49 5.73 -1.76
C ILE A 49 5.05 4.40 -1.23
N ILE A 50 4.44 3.27 -1.58
CA ILE A 50 4.87 1.93 -1.17
C ILE A 50 6.29 1.64 -1.67
N ARG A 51 6.53 1.79 -2.97
CA ARG A 51 7.84 1.53 -3.59
C ARG A 51 8.92 2.43 -3.03
N HIS A 52 8.61 3.71 -2.82
CA HIS A 52 9.54 4.63 -2.18
C HIS A 52 9.85 4.19 -0.73
N GLY A 53 8.85 3.76 0.03
CA GLY A 53 9.04 3.25 1.39
C GLY A 53 9.90 1.98 1.42
N ILE A 54 9.68 1.03 0.50
CA ILE A 54 10.51 -0.17 0.35
C ILE A 54 11.96 0.21 0.03
N LYS A 55 12.16 1.09 -0.96
CA LYS A 55 13.48 1.54 -1.41
C LYS A 55 14.26 2.30 -0.33
N THR A 56 13.56 3.09 0.49
CA THR A 56 14.15 3.95 1.53
C THR A 56 13.99 3.39 2.94
N ARG A 57 13.70 2.09 3.05
CA ARG A 57 13.56 1.43 4.34
C ARG A 57 14.87 1.57 5.14
N PRO A 58 14.84 2.08 6.38
CA PRO A 58 16.05 2.17 7.20
C PRO A 58 16.66 0.79 7.42
N GLU A 59 17.99 0.70 7.31
CA GLU A 59 18.72 -0.48 7.76
C GLU A 59 18.75 -0.47 9.29
N ILE A 60 18.27 -1.56 9.89
CA ILE A 60 18.32 -1.75 11.34
C ILE A 60 19.47 -2.73 11.56
N SER A 61 20.58 -2.22 12.10
CA SER A 61 21.74 -3.00 12.54
C SER A 61 21.52 -3.61 13.91
#